data_AF-A0A832H0E3-F1
#
_entry.id   AF-A0A832H0E3-F1
#
_cell.length_a   1.000
_cell.length_b   1.000
_cell.length_c   1.000
_cell.angle_alpha   90.00
_cell.angle_beta   90.00
_cell.angle_gamma   90.00
#
_symmetry.space_group_name_H-M   'P 1'
#
loop_
_entity.id
_entity.type
_entity.pdbx_description
1 polymer ?
#
loop_
_entity_poly.entity_id
_entity_poly.type
_entity_poly.pdbx_seq_one_letter_code
_entity_poly.pdbx_strand_id
1 'polypeptide(L)'
;MNSEEEIARDEARVEEYRQIYTGVTLKAARTAELRTGIIPAARFADKLRRVALAAFKGYVPRDVIIRDVSEFNKKLYDIIVNKMGCAKGDLIRITVDVSYDEEGQRLIFGEPKIDRFVPESEIKAAYESKIRELEAERERLRRELEEERSKLEAVRKKLEELVRELGK
;
A
#
# COMPACT_ATOMS: atom_id res chain seq x y z
N MET A 1 -32.26 -15.37 -22.29
CA MET A 1 -32.62 -15.81 -20.93
C MET A 1 -31.68 -16.94 -20.52
N ASN A 2 -30.46 -16.63 -20.07
CA ASN A 2 -29.62 -17.63 -19.37
C ASN A 2 -28.47 -17.02 -18.54
N SER A 3 -28.50 -15.71 -18.25
CA SER A 3 -27.45 -15.02 -17.51
C SER A 3 -27.44 -15.39 -16.03
N GLU A 4 -28.60 -15.64 -15.41
CA GLU A 4 -28.69 -15.96 -13.98
C GLU A 4 -28.20 -17.37 -13.63
N GLU A 5 -28.39 -18.35 -14.53
CA GLU A 5 -27.87 -19.71 -14.33
C GLU A 5 -26.35 -19.80 -14.52
N GLU A 6 -25.76 -19.03 -15.44
CA GLU A 6 -24.30 -18.94 -15.57
C GLU A 6 -23.67 -18.27 -14.35
N ILE A 7 -24.26 -17.17 -13.87
CA ILE A 7 -23.80 -16.46 -12.67
C ILE A 7 -23.91 -17.36 -11.43
N ALA A 8 -25.01 -18.10 -11.26
CA ALA A 8 -25.19 -19.00 -10.12
C ALA A 8 -24.25 -20.22 -10.15
N ARG A 9 -23.92 -20.74 -11.35
CA ARG A 9 -22.94 -21.82 -11.51
C ARG A 9 -21.51 -21.34 -11.25
N ASP A 10 -21.21 -20.11 -11.61
CA ASP A 10 -19.93 -19.47 -11.33
C ASP A 10 -19.78 -19.17 -9.83
N GLU A 11 -20.83 -18.67 -9.16
CA GLU A 11 -20.85 -18.50 -7.70
C GLU A 11 -20.68 -19.83 -6.95
N ALA A 12 -21.34 -20.90 -7.40
CA ALA A 12 -21.21 -22.22 -6.79
C ALA A 12 -19.78 -22.80 -6.92
N ARG A 13 -19.10 -22.55 -8.05
CA ARG A 13 -17.69 -22.91 -8.22
C ARG A 13 -16.79 -22.07 -7.33
N VAL A 14 -17.07 -20.78 -7.18
CA VAL A 14 -16.29 -19.84 -6.34
C VAL A 14 -16.24 -20.29 -4.87
N GLU A 15 -17.32 -20.86 -4.33
CA GLU A 15 -17.36 -21.36 -2.94
C GLU A 15 -16.49 -22.61 -2.74
N GLU A 16 -16.37 -23.48 -3.75
CA GLU A 16 -15.54 -24.69 -3.71
C GLU A 16 -14.03 -24.37 -3.71
N TYR A 17 -13.59 -23.38 -4.48
CA TYR A 17 -12.18 -22.95 -4.52
C TYR A 17 -11.74 -22.18 -3.27
N ARG A 18 -12.71 -21.63 -2.52
CA ARG A 18 -12.52 -20.84 -1.29
C ARG A 18 -11.80 -21.61 -0.19
N GLN A 19 -11.98 -22.93 -0.12
CA GLN A 19 -11.44 -23.76 0.96
C GLN A 19 -10.02 -24.31 0.73
N ILE A 20 -9.48 -24.23 -0.50
CA ILE A 20 -8.30 -25.03 -0.86
C ILE A 20 -6.99 -24.21 -0.88
N TYR A 21 -7.02 -22.88 -1.08
CA TYR A 21 -5.79 -22.09 -1.27
C TYR A 21 -5.67 -20.88 -0.34
N THR A 22 -4.92 -21.05 0.75
CA THR A 22 -4.39 -19.95 1.58
C THR A 22 -3.54 -18.99 0.73
N GLY A 23 -4.12 -17.89 0.26
CA GLY A 23 -3.39 -16.81 -0.43
C GLY A 23 -4.12 -16.09 -1.57
N VAL A 24 -5.32 -16.53 -1.96
CA VAL A 24 -6.12 -15.90 -3.02
C VAL A 24 -7.50 -15.56 -2.46
N THR A 25 -7.93 -14.32 -2.60
CA THR A 25 -9.33 -13.91 -2.32
C THR A 25 -9.96 -13.48 -3.64
N LEU A 26 -10.92 -14.26 -4.14
CA LEU A 26 -11.70 -13.90 -5.32
C LEU A 26 -12.68 -12.78 -4.91
N LYS A 27 -12.61 -11.62 -5.59
CA LYS A 27 -13.47 -10.45 -5.32
C LYS A 27 -14.69 -10.38 -6.24
N ALA A 28 -14.61 -10.94 -7.45
CA ALA A 28 -15.70 -11.06 -8.43
C ALA A 28 -15.34 -12.14 -9.48
N ALA A 29 -16.26 -12.49 -10.40
CA ALA A 29 -16.13 -13.57 -11.40
C ALA A 29 -14.79 -13.61 -12.18
N ARG A 30 -14.04 -12.50 -12.24
CA ARG A 30 -12.78 -12.38 -12.99
C ARG A 30 -11.68 -11.63 -12.23
N THR A 31 -11.86 -11.39 -10.94
CA THR A 31 -10.93 -10.60 -10.13
C THR A 31 -10.43 -11.41 -8.94
N ALA A 32 -9.12 -11.49 -8.81
CA ALA A 32 -8.42 -12.19 -7.74
C ALA A 32 -7.42 -11.26 -7.04
N GLU A 33 -7.40 -11.29 -5.72
CA GLU A 33 -6.34 -10.67 -4.94
C GLU A 33 -5.20 -11.67 -4.76
N LEU A 34 -4.01 -11.34 -5.27
CA LEU A 34 -2.81 -12.15 -5.15
C LEU A 34 -2.02 -11.71 -3.93
N ARG A 35 -1.80 -12.62 -2.98
CA ARG A 35 -0.96 -12.39 -1.80
C ARG A 35 0.27 -13.29 -1.82
N THR A 36 1.45 -12.71 -1.67
CA THR A 36 2.70 -13.50 -1.61
C THR A 36 2.97 -14.11 -0.24
N GLY A 37 2.35 -13.57 0.81
CA GLY A 37 2.82 -13.78 2.19
C GLY A 37 4.17 -13.09 2.42
N ILE A 38 4.78 -13.33 3.59
CA ILE A 38 6.11 -12.83 3.92
C ILE A 38 7.15 -13.70 3.20
N ILE A 39 7.96 -13.07 2.35
CA ILE A 39 8.99 -13.74 1.55
C ILE A 39 10.27 -12.90 1.48
N PRO A 40 11.44 -13.51 1.25
CA PRO A 40 12.63 -12.76 0.87
C PRO A 40 12.39 -12.04 -0.46
N ALA A 41 12.86 -10.79 -0.56
CA ALA A 41 12.74 -9.97 -1.75
C ALA A 41 13.27 -10.69 -3.00
N ALA A 42 14.39 -11.42 -2.90
CA ALA A 42 14.92 -12.18 -4.02
C ALA A 42 13.93 -13.20 -4.66
N ARG A 43 12.88 -13.61 -3.95
CA ARG A 43 11.92 -14.64 -4.39
C ARG A 43 10.57 -14.07 -4.86
N PHE A 44 10.43 -12.74 -4.91
CA PHE A 44 9.14 -12.13 -5.23
C PHE A 44 8.60 -12.58 -6.59
N ALA A 45 9.45 -12.63 -7.61
CA ALA A 45 9.04 -12.94 -8.98
C ALA A 45 8.50 -14.38 -9.10
N ASP A 46 9.21 -15.35 -8.52
CA ASP A 46 8.83 -16.76 -8.54
C ASP A 46 7.59 -17.03 -7.68
N LYS A 47 7.45 -16.32 -6.55
CA LYS A 47 6.26 -16.45 -5.71
C LYS A 47 5.04 -15.88 -6.42
N LEU A 48 5.13 -14.69 -7.00
CA LEU A 48 4.00 -14.06 -7.69
C LEU A 48 3.55 -14.88 -8.89
N ARG A 49 4.49 -15.41 -9.69
CA ARG A 49 4.17 -16.32 -10.81
C ARG A 49 3.42 -17.56 -10.34
N ARG A 50 3.87 -18.21 -9.27
CA ARG A 50 3.19 -19.40 -8.72
C ARG A 50 1.79 -19.08 -8.21
N VAL A 51 1.63 -17.95 -7.52
CA VAL A 51 0.32 -17.53 -6.99
C VAL A 51 -0.64 -17.17 -8.13
N ALA A 52 -0.18 -16.44 -9.16
CA ALA A 52 -0.99 -16.12 -10.33
C ALA A 52 -1.39 -17.38 -11.13
N LEU A 53 -0.45 -18.31 -11.36
CA LEU A 53 -0.75 -19.58 -12.04
C LEU A 53 -1.77 -20.42 -11.27
N ALA A 54 -1.74 -20.39 -9.94
CA ALA A 54 -2.73 -21.08 -9.11
C ALA A 54 -4.08 -20.37 -9.13
N ALA A 55 -4.10 -19.04 -9.04
CA ALA A 55 -5.32 -18.23 -9.00
C ALA A 55 -6.13 -18.30 -10.29
N PHE A 56 -5.45 -18.30 -11.45
CA PHE A 56 -6.10 -18.26 -12.77
C PHE A 56 -6.07 -19.60 -13.51
N LYS A 57 -5.74 -20.70 -12.81
CA LYS A 57 -5.64 -22.04 -13.40
C LYS A 57 -6.98 -22.44 -14.03
N GLY A 58 -6.97 -22.83 -15.30
CA GLY A 58 -8.16 -23.31 -16.00
C GLY A 58 -9.09 -22.21 -16.51
N TYR A 59 -8.84 -20.95 -16.15
CA TYR A 59 -9.59 -19.79 -16.62
C TYR A 59 -8.79 -18.95 -17.63
N VAL A 60 -7.49 -18.78 -17.41
CA VAL A 60 -6.60 -18.01 -18.30
C VAL A 60 -5.52 -18.93 -18.90
N PRO A 61 -5.21 -18.80 -20.21
CA PRO A 61 -4.11 -19.52 -20.83
C PRO A 61 -2.78 -19.30 -20.09
N ARG A 62 -2.00 -20.38 -19.93
CA ARG A 62 -0.77 -20.37 -19.14
C ARG A 62 0.28 -19.38 -19.68
N ASP A 63 0.38 -19.29 -20.99
CA ASP A 63 1.25 -18.37 -21.71
C ASP A 63 0.92 -16.90 -21.42
N VAL A 64 -0.38 -16.55 -21.41
CA VAL A 64 -0.87 -15.20 -21.05
C VAL A 64 -0.48 -14.87 -19.60
N ILE A 65 -0.73 -15.78 -18.65
CA ILE A 65 -0.36 -15.57 -17.24
C ILE A 65 1.16 -15.33 -17.11
N ILE A 66 1.99 -16.14 -17.77
CA ILE A 66 3.45 -16.03 -17.67
C ILE A 66 3.94 -14.71 -18.28
N ARG A 67 3.41 -14.31 -19.44
CA ARG A 67 3.74 -13.06 -20.11
C ARG A 67 3.43 -11.87 -19.21
N ASP A 68 2.19 -11.74 -18.77
CA ASP A 68 1.70 -10.55 -18.07
C ASP A 68 2.30 -10.44 -16.67
N VAL A 69 2.49 -11.56 -15.96
CA VAL A 69 3.22 -11.56 -14.68
C VAL A 69 4.68 -11.18 -14.88
N SER A 70 5.32 -11.57 -15.99
CA SER A 70 6.72 -11.19 -16.26
C SER A 70 6.86 -9.69 -16.52
N GLU A 71 5.90 -9.08 -17.21
CA GLU A 71 5.83 -7.62 -17.38
C GLU A 71 5.61 -6.92 -16.04
N PHE A 72 4.66 -7.39 -15.25
CA PHE A 72 4.40 -6.84 -13.93
C PHE A 72 5.60 -6.98 -12.97
N ASN A 73 6.33 -8.10 -13.05
CA ASN A 73 7.56 -8.31 -12.26
C ASN A 73 8.65 -7.29 -12.61
N LYS A 74 8.74 -6.78 -13.84
CA LYS A 74 9.67 -5.69 -14.18
C LYS A 74 9.28 -4.40 -13.45
N LYS A 75 7.98 -4.08 -13.40
CA LYS A 75 7.47 -2.93 -12.64
C LYS A 75 7.73 -3.08 -11.14
N LEU A 76 7.50 -4.28 -10.59
CA LEU A 76 7.80 -4.57 -9.18
C LEU A 76 9.29 -4.46 -8.87
N TYR A 77 10.16 -4.90 -9.78
CA TYR A 77 11.61 -4.77 -9.61
C TYR A 77 12.02 -3.30 -9.44
N ASP A 78 11.50 -2.41 -10.28
CA ASP A 78 11.78 -0.98 -10.18
C ASP A 78 11.34 -0.41 -8.82
N ILE A 79 10.14 -0.78 -8.36
CA ILE A 79 9.62 -0.32 -7.07
C ILE A 79 10.46 -0.87 -5.90
N ILE A 80 10.69 -2.18 -5.87
CA ILE A 80 11.34 -2.86 -4.74
C ILE A 80 12.83 -2.53 -4.66
N VAL A 81 13.52 -2.52 -5.79
CA VAL A 81 14.98 -2.37 -5.84
C VAL A 81 15.38 -0.92 -6.01
N ASN A 82 14.82 -0.20 -6.99
CA ASN A 82 15.28 1.15 -7.32
C ASN A 82 14.64 2.21 -6.40
N LYS A 83 13.34 2.09 -6.09
CA LYS A 83 12.64 3.09 -5.26
C LYS A 83 12.75 2.82 -3.77
N MET A 84 12.56 1.57 -3.35
CA MET A 84 12.59 1.18 -1.93
C MET A 84 13.98 0.76 -1.43
N GLY A 85 14.93 0.49 -2.33
CA GLY A 85 16.28 0.08 -1.96
C GLY A 85 16.34 -1.24 -1.17
N CYS A 86 15.41 -2.17 -1.42
CA CYS A 86 15.38 -3.44 -0.70
C CYS A 86 16.54 -4.35 -1.12
N ALA A 87 17.25 -4.91 -0.15
CA ALA A 87 18.26 -5.93 -0.37
C ALA A 87 17.62 -7.31 -0.62
N LYS A 88 18.40 -8.24 -1.19
CA LYS A 88 17.93 -9.60 -1.54
C LYS A 88 17.33 -10.38 -0.35
N GLY A 89 17.89 -10.17 0.84
CA GLY A 89 17.49 -10.84 2.08
C GLY A 89 16.32 -10.17 2.80
N ASP A 90 15.92 -8.97 2.38
CA ASP A 90 14.85 -8.25 3.05
C ASP A 90 13.54 -9.00 2.94
N LEU A 91 12.80 -9.02 4.04
CA LEU A 91 11.49 -9.64 4.07
C LEU A 91 10.46 -8.65 3.55
N ILE A 92 9.66 -9.08 2.59
CA ILE A 92 8.60 -8.28 2.00
C ILE A 92 7.29 -9.07 1.91
N ARG A 93 6.18 -8.35 1.81
CA ARG A 93 4.88 -8.89 1.47
C ARG A 93 4.26 -8.05 0.36
N ILE A 94 3.81 -8.70 -0.70
CA ILE A 94 3.15 -8.06 -1.84
C ILE A 94 1.69 -8.52 -1.87
N THR A 95 0.80 -7.55 -1.99
CA THR A 95 -0.63 -7.75 -2.23
C THR A 95 -1.03 -6.93 -3.44
N VAL A 96 -1.69 -7.55 -4.42
CA VAL A 96 -2.16 -6.87 -5.62
C VAL A 96 -3.48 -7.46 -6.09
N ASP A 97 -4.42 -6.60 -6.47
CA ASP A 97 -5.65 -6.99 -7.14
C ASP A 97 -5.40 -7.19 -8.63
N VAL A 98 -5.90 -8.29 -9.18
CA VAL A 98 -5.71 -8.65 -10.59
C VAL A 98 -7.05 -9.04 -11.19
N SER A 99 -7.39 -8.44 -12.33
CA SER A 99 -8.55 -8.83 -13.13
C SER A 99 -8.12 -9.41 -14.48
N TYR A 100 -8.93 -10.32 -15.03
CA TYR A 100 -8.73 -10.83 -16.38
C TYR A 100 -9.66 -10.13 -17.37
N ASP A 101 -9.08 -9.60 -18.44
CA ASP A 101 -9.73 -8.98 -19.58
C ASP A 101 -9.79 -9.99 -20.73
N GLU A 102 -10.99 -10.54 -20.99
CA GLU A 102 -11.23 -11.56 -22.02
C GLU A 102 -11.09 -11.00 -23.44
N GLU A 103 -11.51 -9.75 -23.67
CA GLU A 103 -11.42 -9.10 -24.98
C GLU A 103 -9.95 -8.81 -25.34
N GLY A 104 -9.18 -8.35 -24.35
CA GLY A 104 -7.75 -8.08 -24.49
C GLY A 104 -6.84 -9.29 -24.30
N GLN A 105 -7.38 -10.44 -23.89
CA GLN A 105 -6.63 -11.65 -23.47
C GLN A 105 -5.42 -11.32 -22.58
N ARG A 106 -5.67 -10.57 -21.49
CA ARG A 106 -4.62 -10.05 -20.61
C ARG A 106 -5.04 -9.94 -19.16
N LEU A 107 -4.07 -10.06 -18.26
CA LEU A 107 -4.22 -9.73 -16.86
C LEU A 107 -3.97 -8.23 -16.63
N ILE A 108 -4.93 -7.58 -15.98
CA ILE A 108 -4.83 -6.19 -15.54
C ILE A 108 -4.46 -6.20 -14.06
N PHE A 109 -3.25 -5.72 -13.75
CA PHE A 109 -2.77 -5.59 -12.39
C PHE A 109 -3.08 -4.18 -11.85
N GLY A 110 -3.70 -4.13 -10.68
CA GLY A 110 -3.89 -2.91 -9.91
C GLY A 110 -2.59 -2.38 -9.31
N GLU A 111 -2.73 -1.41 -8.42
CA GLU A 111 -1.59 -0.87 -7.67
C GLU A 111 -1.11 -1.88 -6.61
N PRO A 112 0.17 -2.30 -6.64
CA PRO A 112 0.68 -3.24 -5.65
C PRO A 112 0.90 -2.54 -4.30
N LYS A 113 0.37 -3.14 -3.23
CA LYS A 113 0.78 -2.84 -1.87
C LYS A 113 1.99 -3.68 -1.51
N ILE A 114 3.10 -3.03 -1.15
CA ILE A 114 4.36 -3.68 -0.81
C ILE A 114 4.76 -3.27 0.61
N ASP A 115 4.71 -4.22 1.53
CA ASP A 115 5.19 -4.03 2.91
C ASP A 115 6.63 -4.56 3.01
N ARG A 116 7.56 -3.74 3.53
CA ARG A 116 8.93 -4.16 3.89
C ARG A 116 9.00 -4.39 5.40
N PHE A 117 9.49 -5.55 5.81
CA PHE A 117 9.68 -5.91 7.21
C PHE A 117 11.15 -5.73 7.56
N VAL A 118 11.40 -4.82 8.48
CA VAL A 118 12.73 -4.52 9.00
C VAL A 118 12.73 -4.86 10.49
N PRO A 119 13.81 -5.47 11.03
CA PRO A 119 13.91 -5.76 12.47
C PRO A 119 13.78 -4.48 13.30
N GLU A 120 13.03 -4.54 14.39
CA GLU A 120 12.83 -3.38 15.29
C GLU A 120 14.18 -2.81 15.78
N SER A 121 15.16 -3.68 16.05
CA SER A 121 16.50 -3.29 16.51
C SER A 121 17.23 -2.35 15.55
N GLU A 122 16.99 -2.44 14.25
CA GLU A 122 17.63 -1.59 13.24
C GLU A 122 16.96 -0.22 13.12
N ILE A 123 15.68 -0.15 13.48
CA ILE A 123 14.83 1.03 13.27
C ILE A 123 14.78 1.88 14.54
N LYS A 124 14.80 1.24 15.70
CA LYS A 124 14.50 1.86 16.99
C LYS A 124 15.39 3.07 17.28
N ALA A 125 16.71 2.94 17.13
CA ALA A 125 17.62 4.04 17.42
C ALA A 125 17.43 5.26 16.49
N ALA A 126 17.23 5.01 15.19
CA ALA A 126 17.03 6.08 14.21
C ALA A 126 15.71 6.83 14.43
N TYR A 127 14.63 6.09 14.70
CA TYR A 127 13.32 6.69 14.93
C TYR A 127 13.22 7.35 16.32
N GLU A 128 13.81 6.77 17.36
CA GLU A 128 13.89 7.40 18.69
C GLU A 128 14.65 8.73 18.64
N SER A 129 15.78 8.80 17.91
CA SER A 129 16.50 10.05 17.71
C SER A 129 15.63 11.08 16.98
N LYS A 130 14.94 10.65 15.92
CA LYS A 130 14.10 11.57 15.14
C LYS A 130 12.89 12.07 15.93
N ILE A 131 12.29 11.21 16.76
CA ILE A 131 11.20 11.59 17.66
C ILE A 131 11.67 12.68 18.63
N ARG A 132 12.83 12.50 19.26
CA ARG A 132 13.38 13.50 20.19
C ARG A 132 13.65 14.85 19.51
N GLU A 133 14.19 14.84 18.30
CA GLU A 133 14.38 16.07 17.51
C GLU A 133 13.05 16.79 17.26
N LEU A 134 12.03 16.05 16.80
CA LEU A 134 10.71 16.60 16.52
C LEU A 134 10.01 17.10 17.79
N GLU A 135 10.18 16.42 18.91
CA GLU A 135 9.67 16.87 20.21
C GLU A 135 10.33 18.17 20.66
N ALA A 136 11.65 18.30 20.51
CA ALA A 136 12.38 19.52 20.83
C ALA A 136 11.96 20.68 19.92
N GLU A 137 11.80 20.44 18.62
CA GLU A 137 11.32 21.43 17.66
C GLU A 137 9.88 21.86 17.97
N ARG A 138 8.99 20.91 18.31
CA ARG A 138 7.61 21.20 18.71
C ARG A 138 7.57 22.10 19.94
N GLU A 139 8.43 21.83 20.92
CA GLU A 139 8.46 22.61 22.16
C GLU A 139 9.01 24.01 21.92
N ARG A 140 10.02 24.15 21.06
CA ARG A 140 10.52 25.46 20.62
C ARG A 140 9.43 26.27 19.91
N LEU A 141 8.75 25.68 18.93
CA LEU A 141 7.67 26.35 18.20
C LEU A 141 6.51 26.74 19.12
N ARG A 142 6.21 25.92 20.15
CA ARG A 142 5.21 26.28 21.16
C ARG A 142 5.60 27.52 21.95
N ARG A 143 6.86 27.63 22.38
CA ARG A 143 7.36 28.81 23.09
C ARG A 143 7.34 30.05 22.21
N GLU A 144 7.81 29.94 20.98
CA GLU A 144 7.76 31.05 20.02
C GLU A 144 6.31 31.51 19.79
N LEU A 145 5.36 30.57 19.65
CA LEU A 145 3.93 30.88 19.53
C LEU A 145 3.38 31.59 20.77
N GLU A 146 3.78 31.17 21.97
CA GLU A 146 3.34 31.77 23.22
C GLU A 146 3.88 33.19 23.40
N GLU A 147 5.15 33.42 23.06
CA GLU A 147 5.76 34.74 23.04
C GLU A 147 5.07 35.68 22.05
N GLU A 148 4.80 35.23 20.82
CA GLU A 148 4.10 36.02 19.82
C GLU A 148 2.65 36.34 20.24
N ARG A 149 1.96 35.39 20.89
CA ARG A 149 0.63 35.64 21.47
C ARG A 149 0.69 36.71 22.57
N SER A 150 1.67 36.63 23.46
CA SER A 150 1.85 37.63 24.52
C SER A 150 2.13 39.01 23.94
N LYS A 151 2.97 39.11 22.89
CA LYS A 151 3.24 40.38 22.20
C LYS A 151 1.97 40.93 21.55
N LEU A 152 1.21 40.08 20.87
CA LEU A 152 -0.06 40.46 20.24
C LEU A 152 -1.07 40.99 21.26
N GLU A 153 -1.19 40.33 22.41
CA GLU A 153 -2.10 40.77 23.47
C GLU A 153 -1.67 42.13 24.06
N ALA A 154 -0.36 42.35 24.24
CA ALA A 154 0.16 43.64 24.69
C ALA A 154 -0.10 44.76 23.68
N VAL A 155 0.09 44.50 22.38
CA VAL A 155 -0.23 45.45 21.30
C VAL A 155 -1.72 45.75 21.26
N ARG A 156 -2.57 44.72 21.41
CA ARG A 156 -4.03 44.88 21.44
C ARG A 156 -4.48 45.77 22.60
N LYS A 157 -3.94 45.57 23.81
CA LYS A 157 -4.25 46.43 24.98
C LYS A 157 -3.87 47.89 24.74
N LYS A 158 -2.67 48.14 24.19
CA LYS A 158 -2.23 49.50 23.83
C LYS A 158 -3.13 50.15 22.79
N LEU A 159 -3.58 49.38 21.80
CA LEU A 159 -4.51 49.87 20.78
C LEU A 159 -5.87 50.23 21.40
N GLU A 160 -6.39 49.39 22.29
CA GLU A 160 -7.64 49.66 23.02
C GLU A 160 -7.55 50.94 23.88
N GLU A 161 -6.41 51.18 24.54
CA GLU A 161 -6.14 52.42 25.29
C GLU A 161 -6.13 53.66 24.37
N LEU A 162 -5.38 53.62 23.27
CA LEU A 162 -5.29 54.72 22.30
C LEU A 162 -6.63 55.05 21.65
N VAL A 163 -7.43 54.05 21.29
CA VAL A 163 -8.79 54.24 20.76
C VAL A 163 -9.68 54.93 21.80
N ARG A 164 -9.51 54.60 23.08
CA ARG A 164 -10.27 55.20 24.18
C ARG A 164 -9.85 56.66 24.47
N GLU A 165 -8.60 57.01 24.20
CA GLU A 165 -8.08 58.38 24.28
C GLU A 165 -8.54 59.25 23.12
N LEU A 166 -8.57 58.70 21.89
CA LEU A 166 -9.03 59.42 20.68
C LEU A 166 -10.56 59.54 20.58
N GLY A 167 -11.31 58.70 21.30
CA GLY A 167 -12.78 58.76 21.37
C GLY A 167 -13.34 59.72 22.43
N LYS A 168 -12.48 60.45 23.14
CA LYS A 168 -12.83 61.58 24.02
C LYS A 168 -12.59 62.90 23.31
#